data_AF-A0A3D2R6K6-F1
#
_entry.id   AF-A0A3D2R6K6-F1
#
_cell.length_a   1.000
_cell.length_b   1.000
_cell.length_c   1.000
_cell.angle_alpha   90.00
_cell.angle_beta   90.00
_cell.angle_gamma   90.00
#
_symmetry.space_group_name_H-M   'P 1'
#
loop_
_entity.id
_entity.type
_entity.pdbx_description
1 polymer ?
#
loop_
_entity_poly.entity_id
_entity_poly.type
_entity_poly.pdbx_seq_one_letter_code
_entity_poly.pdbx_strand_id
1 'polypeptide(L)'
;LWRGKPVFIRKRTQEEIAEARAVKMEDLKHPERDEDRAKDPEWLVMVGVCTHLGCVPLNDKGDYKGWFCPCHGSHYDTSGRIRKGPAPKNLEVPPYVFLSENRIKIG
;
A
#
# COMPACT_ATOMS: atom_id res chain seq x y z
N LEU A 1 7.40 -10.64 -9.64
CA LEU A 1 6.01 -11.16 -9.75
C LEU A 1 5.82 -12.27 -8.72
N TRP A 2 4.68 -12.34 -8.06
CA TRP A 2 4.31 -13.41 -7.11
C TRP A 2 2.91 -13.90 -7.46
N ARG A 3 2.76 -15.22 -7.69
CA ARG A 3 1.49 -15.84 -8.16
C ARG A 3 0.86 -15.10 -9.37
N GLY A 4 1.70 -14.69 -10.33
CA GLY A 4 1.27 -13.94 -11.52
C GLY A 4 0.91 -12.47 -11.30
N LYS A 5 0.99 -11.96 -10.06
CA LYS A 5 0.67 -10.56 -9.72
C LYS A 5 1.95 -9.75 -9.44
N PRO A 6 1.97 -8.43 -9.71
CA PRO A 6 3.01 -7.54 -9.21
C PRO A 6 2.97 -7.47 -7.67
N VAL A 7 4.13 -7.30 -7.08
CA VAL A 7 4.30 -7.02 -5.66
C VAL A 7 5.15 -5.78 -5.53
N PHE A 8 4.68 -4.82 -4.74
CA PHE A 8 5.43 -3.65 -4.33
C PHE A 8 6.10 -3.94 -3.00
N ILE A 9 7.39 -3.66 -2.94
CA ILE A 9 8.19 -3.66 -1.71
C ILE A 9 8.78 -2.27 -1.63
N ARG A 10 8.30 -1.45 -0.68
CA ARG A 10 8.74 -0.07 -0.49
C ARG A 10 9.49 0.03 0.83
N LYS A 11 10.72 0.55 0.75
CA LYS A 11 11.43 1.06 1.92
C LYS A 11 10.94 2.49 2.19
N ARG A 12 10.31 2.72 3.34
CA ARG A 12 9.65 3.97 3.67
C ARG A 12 10.56 4.89 4.47
N THR A 13 10.40 6.20 4.28
CA THR A 13 11.07 7.20 5.12
C THR A 13 10.30 7.38 6.44
N GLN A 14 10.96 7.97 7.44
CA GLN A 14 10.28 8.30 8.70
C GLN A 14 9.15 9.31 8.52
N GLU A 15 9.27 10.22 7.55
CA GLU A 15 8.21 11.15 7.19
C GLU A 15 6.99 10.41 6.63
N GLU A 16 7.20 9.44 5.72
CA GLU A 16 6.11 8.65 5.14
C GLU A 16 5.38 7.82 6.20
N ILE A 17 6.12 7.25 7.15
CA ILE A 17 5.58 6.48 8.27
C ILE A 17 4.78 7.38 9.20
N ALA A 18 5.32 8.53 9.57
CA ALA A 18 4.64 9.51 10.41
C ALA A 18 3.36 10.04 9.75
N GLU A 19 3.42 10.37 8.46
CA GLU A 19 2.27 10.81 7.68
C GLU A 19 1.19 9.72 7.63
N ALA A 20 1.56 8.45 7.36
CA ALA A 20 0.63 7.33 7.32
C ALA A 20 -0.08 7.10 8.67
N ARG A 21 0.66 7.19 9.78
CA ARG A 21 0.12 6.98 11.14
C ARG A 21 -0.73 8.14 11.64
N ALA A 22 -0.48 9.36 11.16
CA ALA A 22 -1.27 10.54 11.52
C ALA A 22 -2.66 10.58 10.85
N VAL A 23 -2.92 9.75 9.84
CA VAL A 23 -4.23 9.70 9.16
C VAL A 23 -5.30 9.17 10.10
N LYS A 24 -6.39 9.95 10.27
CA LYS A 24 -7.53 9.54 11.08
C LYS A 24 -8.31 8.42 10.38
N MET A 25 -8.80 7.45 11.16
CA MET A 25 -9.57 6.33 10.61
C MET A 25 -10.87 6.76 9.92
N GLU A 26 -11.49 7.85 10.39
CA GLU A 26 -12.70 8.44 9.79
C GLU A 26 -12.49 9.00 8.38
N ASP A 27 -11.26 9.36 8.03
CA ASP A 27 -10.89 9.89 6.71
C ASP A 27 -10.61 8.78 5.69
N LEU A 28 -10.69 7.51 6.08
CA LEU A 28 -10.38 6.35 5.26
C LEU A 28 -11.65 5.66 4.76
N LYS A 29 -11.73 5.44 3.43
CA LYS A 29 -12.81 4.65 2.83
C LYS A 29 -12.84 3.19 3.31
N HIS A 30 -11.65 2.64 3.60
CA HIS A 30 -11.46 1.31 4.15
C HIS A 30 -10.53 1.43 5.36
N PRO A 31 -11.10 1.65 6.56
CA PRO A 31 -10.33 1.94 7.78
C PRO A 31 -9.36 0.82 8.14
N GLU A 32 -8.08 1.16 8.24
CA GLU A 32 -7.00 0.26 8.60
C GLU A 32 -5.80 1.09 9.09
N ARG A 33 -5.25 0.71 10.24
CA ARG A 33 -4.07 1.40 10.79
C ARG A 33 -2.82 1.00 10.00
N ASP A 34 -1.81 1.87 10.00
CA ASP A 34 -0.55 1.56 9.31
C ASP A 34 0.16 0.36 9.96
N GLU A 35 0.06 0.28 11.28
CA GLU A 35 0.63 -0.75 12.14
C GLU A 35 0.05 -2.14 11.87
N ASP A 36 -1.19 -2.21 11.37
CA ASP A 36 -1.83 -3.47 11.02
C ASP A 36 -1.41 -3.95 9.61
N ARG A 37 -0.84 -3.05 8.80
CA ARG A 37 -0.45 -3.30 7.40
C ARG A 37 1.03 -3.59 7.23
N ALA A 38 1.89 -2.96 8.02
CA ALA A 38 3.33 -3.10 7.95
C ALA A 38 3.88 -3.73 9.24
N LYS A 39 4.37 -4.98 9.14
CA LYS A 39 4.99 -5.70 10.27
C LYS A 39 6.25 -4.99 10.79
N ASP A 40 7.02 -4.42 9.87
CA ASP A 40 8.11 -3.49 10.15
C ASP A 40 7.72 -2.15 9.52
N PRO A 41 7.70 -1.04 10.28
CA PRO A 41 7.31 0.26 9.76
C PRO A 41 8.15 0.72 8.56
N GLU A 42 9.42 0.33 8.47
CA GLU A 42 10.29 0.72 7.36
C GLU A 42 9.93 -0.02 6.06
N TRP A 43 9.27 -1.18 6.14
CA TRP A 43 9.03 -2.06 4.99
C TRP A 43 7.55 -2.31 4.76
N LEU A 44 7.03 -1.72 3.68
CA LEU A 44 5.67 -1.96 3.22
C LEU A 44 5.69 -2.96 2.05
N VAL A 45 4.98 -4.07 2.22
CA VAL A 45 4.84 -5.13 1.21
C VAL A 45 3.38 -5.25 0.79
N MET A 46 3.09 -5.09 -0.49
CA MET A 46 1.72 -5.10 -1.01
C MET A 46 1.62 -5.74 -2.37
N VAL A 47 0.47 -6.33 -2.68
CA VAL A 47 0.12 -6.74 -4.04
C VAL A 47 -0.19 -5.48 -4.86
N GLY A 48 0.54 -5.28 -5.95
CA GLY A 48 0.45 -4.10 -6.81
C GLY A 48 -0.74 -4.12 -7.77
N VAL A 49 -1.90 -4.60 -7.31
CA VAL A 49 -3.11 -4.78 -8.11
C VAL A 49 -4.20 -3.89 -7.52
N CYS A 50 -4.64 -2.90 -8.29
CA CYS A 50 -5.71 -2.00 -7.90
C CYS A 50 -6.99 -2.79 -7.60
N THR A 51 -7.59 -2.55 -6.44
CA THR A 51 -8.78 -3.30 -5.97
C THR A 51 -10.07 -2.92 -6.69
N HIS A 52 -10.03 -1.92 -7.58
CA HIS A 52 -11.15 -1.62 -8.47
C HIS A 52 -11.32 -2.72 -9.53
N LEU A 53 -10.45 -2.75 -10.54
CA LEU A 53 -10.53 -3.65 -11.70
C LEU A 53 -9.17 -4.23 -12.11
N GLY A 54 -8.19 -4.23 -11.21
CA GLY A 54 -6.97 -5.03 -11.37
C GLY A 54 -5.80 -4.38 -12.13
N CYS A 55 -5.90 -3.12 -12.55
CA CYS A 55 -4.75 -2.38 -13.12
C CYS A 55 -3.58 -2.28 -12.12
N VAL A 56 -2.37 -2.08 -12.62
CA VAL A 56 -1.18 -1.81 -11.78
C VAL A 56 -1.08 -0.31 -11.47
N PRO A 57 -1.15 0.12 -10.19
CA PRO A 57 -0.96 1.52 -9.84
C PRO A 57 0.47 2.01 -10.09
N LEU A 58 0.61 3.28 -10.47
CA LEU A 58 1.89 3.98 -10.62
C LEU A 58 2.38 4.48 -9.26
N ASN A 59 3.66 4.30 -8.97
CA ASN A 59 4.31 4.75 -7.73
C ASN A 59 4.61 6.27 -7.75
N ASP A 60 4.63 6.90 -6.58
CA ASP A 60 4.94 8.33 -6.36
C ASP A 60 4.09 9.26 -7.25
N LYS A 61 2.80 8.92 -7.39
CA LYS A 61 1.81 9.68 -8.16
C LYS A 61 0.51 9.84 -7.40
N GLY A 62 -0.26 10.83 -7.83
CA GLY A 62 -1.55 11.18 -7.25
C GLY A 62 -1.42 12.02 -5.96
N ASP A 63 -2.57 12.43 -5.46
CA ASP A 63 -2.72 13.43 -4.40
C ASP A 63 -2.14 13.05 -3.02
N TYR A 64 -1.78 11.79 -2.78
CA TYR A 64 -1.42 11.27 -1.45
C TYR A 64 -0.02 10.65 -1.38
N LYS A 65 0.88 11.03 -2.30
CA LYS A 65 2.30 10.64 -2.33
C LYS A 65 2.57 9.11 -2.30
N GLY A 66 1.55 8.29 -2.53
CA GLY A 66 1.67 6.84 -2.57
C GLY A 66 1.54 6.34 -4.00
N TRP A 67 0.37 5.81 -4.34
CA TRP A 67 0.12 5.23 -5.65
C TRP A 67 -1.09 5.83 -6.35
N PHE A 68 -1.04 5.88 -7.67
CA PHE A 68 -2.15 6.32 -8.50
C PHE A 68 -2.48 5.29 -9.57
N CYS A 69 -3.74 4.86 -9.63
CA CYS A 69 -4.24 4.00 -10.69
C CYS A 69 -4.87 4.85 -11.81
N PRO A 70 -4.21 4.99 -12.98
CA PRO A 70 -4.65 5.89 -14.05
C PRO A 70 -5.92 5.44 -14.75
N CYS A 71 -6.31 4.17 -14.61
CA CYS A 71 -7.48 3.61 -15.29
C CYS A 71 -8.78 4.35 -14.94
N HIS A 72 -9.00 4.66 -13.66
CA HIS A 72 -10.23 5.32 -13.18
C HIS A 72 -9.98 6.29 -12.03
N GLY A 73 -8.74 6.74 -11.85
CA GLY A 73 -8.39 7.76 -10.87
C GLY A 73 -8.48 7.31 -9.40
N SER A 74 -8.04 6.08 -9.07
CA SER A 74 -7.92 5.68 -7.66
C SER A 74 -6.58 6.12 -7.08
N HIS A 75 -6.61 6.81 -5.94
CA HIS A 75 -5.42 7.31 -5.25
C HIS A 75 -5.23 6.56 -3.93
N TYR A 76 -4.01 6.09 -3.71
CA TYR A 76 -3.60 5.39 -2.50
C TYR A 76 -2.52 6.20 -1.78
N ASP A 77 -2.56 6.21 -0.46
CA ASP A 77 -1.54 6.88 0.36
C ASP A 77 -0.24 6.07 0.51
N THR A 78 0.72 6.56 1.30
CA THR A 78 2.01 5.93 1.58
C THR A 78 1.93 4.59 2.33
N SER A 79 0.74 4.21 2.81
CA SER A 79 0.42 2.88 3.38
C SER A 79 -0.35 1.99 2.39
N GLY A 80 -0.58 2.48 1.16
CA GLY A 80 -1.36 1.81 0.14
C GLY A 80 -2.86 1.74 0.44
N ARG A 81 -3.36 2.64 1.29
CA ARG A 81 -4.79 2.72 1.64
C ARG A 81 -5.51 3.59 0.65
N ILE A 82 -6.72 3.19 0.24
CA ILE A 82 -7.51 3.93 -0.73
C ILE A 82 -8.06 5.21 -0.11
N ARG A 83 -7.72 6.36 -0.72
CA ARG A 83 -8.13 7.69 -0.24
C ARG A 83 -9.19 8.32 -1.14
N LYS A 84 -9.07 8.12 -2.46
CA LYS A 84 -9.95 8.76 -3.46
C LYS A 84 -10.16 7.84 -4.66
N GLY A 85 -11.31 7.96 -5.32
CA GLY A 85 -11.66 7.21 -6.53
C GLY A 85 -12.48 5.95 -6.27
N PRO A 86 -12.75 5.14 -7.31
CA PRO A 86 -13.74 4.05 -7.25
C PRO A 86 -13.27 2.76 -6.57
N ALA A 87 -11.97 2.58 -6.32
CA ALA A 87 -11.49 1.39 -5.63
C ALA A 87 -12.19 1.22 -4.25
N PRO A 88 -12.72 0.03 -3.93
CA PRO A 88 -13.49 -0.19 -2.71
C PRO A 88 -12.60 -0.49 -1.49
N LYS A 89 -11.34 -0.95 -1.70
CA LYS A 89 -10.46 -1.46 -0.64
C LYS A 89 -9.02 -0.97 -0.79
N ASN A 90 -8.26 -1.04 0.30
CA ASN A 90 -6.81 -0.80 0.31
C ASN A 90 -6.09 -1.85 -0.57
N LEU A 91 -4.85 -1.56 -0.99
CA LEU A 91 -4.01 -2.57 -1.63
C LEU A 91 -3.78 -3.74 -0.67
N GLU A 92 -3.84 -4.95 -1.19
CA GLU A 92 -3.72 -6.19 -0.42
C GLU A 92 -2.30 -6.33 0.15
N VAL A 93 -2.18 -6.62 1.45
CA VAL A 93 -0.91 -7.03 2.07
C VAL A 93 -0.85 -8.56 1.98
N PRO A 94 0.09 -9.15 1.23
CA PRO A 94 0.20 -10.61 1.14
C PRO A 94 0.73 -11.17 2.48
N PRO A 95 0.59 -12.48 2.75
CA PRO A 95 1.32 -13.10 3.84
C PRO A 95 2.83 -13.03 3.57
N TYR A 96 3.60 -12.51 4.53
CA TYR A 96 5.06 -12.48 4.45
C TYR A 96 5.72 -12.60 5.82
N VAL A 97 6.99 -13.00 5.85
CA VAL A 97 7.82 -13.02 7.05
C VAL A 97 9.23 -12.53 6.73
N PHE A 98 9.88 -11.87 7.70
CA PHE A 98 11.30 -11.58 7.64
C PHE A 98 12.08 -12.82 8.07
N LEU A 99 12.99 -13.28 7.21
CA LEU A 99 13.92 -14.38 7.52
C LEU A 99 15.23 -13.84 8.11
N SER A 100 15.58 -12.61 7.74
CA SER A 100 16.68 -11.81 8.29
C SER A 100 16.44 -10.34 7.92
N GLU A 101 17.32 -9.44 8.37
CA GLU A 101 17.26 -8.00 8.05
C GLU A 101 17.15 -7.72 6.54
N ASN A 102 17.71 -8.59 5.70
CA ASN A 102 17.84 -8.36 4.26
C ASN A 102 17.00 -9.34 3.42
N ARG A 103 16.18 -10.20 4.06
CA ARG A 103 15.43 -11.26 3.37
C ARG A 103 13.99 -11.32 3.84
N ILE A 104 13.08 -11.15 2.88
CA ILE A 104 11.64 -11.33 3.07
C ILE A 104 11.20 -12.57 2.29
N LYS A 105 10.40 -13.44 2.91
CA LYS A 105 9.67 -14.53 2.25
C LYS A 105 8.20 -14.13 2.13
N ILE A 106 7.65 -14.19 0.92
CA ILE A 106 6.25 -13.88 0.62
C ILE A 106 5.52 -15.18 0.24
N GLY A 107 4.49 -15.53 0.99
CA GLY A 107 3.79 -16.81 0.90
C GLY A 107 4.40 -17.92 1.75
#